data_AF-A0A6N6SFK7-F1
#
_entry.id   AF-A0A6N6SFK7-F1
#
_cell.length_a   1.000
_cell.length_b   1.000
_cell.length_c   1.000
_cell.angle_alpha   90.00
_cell.angle_beta   90.00
_cell.angle_gamma   90.00
#
_symmetry.space_group_name_H-M   'P 1'
#
loop_
_entity.id
_entity.type
_entity.pdbx_description
1 polymer ?
#
loop_
_entity_poly.entity_id
_entity_poly.type
_entity_poly.pdbx_seq_one_letter_code
_entity_poly.pdbx_strand_id
1 'polypeptide(L)'
;MNAVEHEGGSFVVDAAVLSVAFGRPAAEIRASMQDGRITSRCEKGHGEDAGLWRLTFYHAGRALRLTVNEDGEILKRSTFNVSAARSSIP
;
A
#
# COMPACT_ATOMS: atom_id res chain seq x y z
N MET A 1 -17.25 0.10 7.39
CA MET A 1 -16.31 -0.69 6.58
C MET A 1 -15.18 0.23 6.20
N ASN A 2 -14.07 0.14 6.94
CA ASN A 2 -12.90 0.94 6.64
C ASN A 2 -12.14 0.30 5.48
N ALA A 3 -11.59 1.14 4.63
CA ALA A 3 -10.80 0.73 3.48
C ALA A 3 -9.46 0.08 3.89
N VAL A 4 -9.05 0.27 5.14
CA VAL A 4 -7.89 -0.36 5.75
C VAL A 4 -8.27 -0.84 7.15
N GLU A 5 -7.91 -2.08 7.46
CA GLU A 5 -8.08 -2.69 8.78
C GLU A 5 -6.69 -2.93 9.39
N HIS A 6 -6.55 -2.65 10.68
CA HIS A 6 -5.32 -2.88 11.42
C HIS A 6 -5.52 -4.07 12.38
N GLU A 7 -4.70 -5.10 12.23
CA GLU A 7 -4.72 -6.30 13.06
C GLU A 7 -3.31 -6.54 13.61
N GLY A 8 -3.09 -6.21 14.88
CA GLY A 8 -1.90 -6.67 15.63
C GLY A 8 -0.54 -6.27 15.06
N GLY A 9 -0.46 -5.27 14.17
CA GLY A 9 0.76 -4.87 13.45
C GLY A 9 0.76 -5.19 11.94
N SER A 10 -0.29 -5.85 11.45
CA SER A 10 -0.56 -6.05 10.04
C SER A 10 -1.67 -5.12 9.56
N PHE A 11 -1.58 -4.66 8.31
CA PHE A 11 -2.62 -3.86 7.68
C PHE A 11 -3.24 -4.64 6.54
N VAL A 12 -4.56 -4.77 6.57
CA VAL A 12 -5.36 -5.32 5.48
C VAL A 12 -5.96 -4.15 4.74
N VAL A 13 -5.57 -3.96 3.48
CA VAL A 13 -6.11 -2.91 2.62
C VAL A 13 -7.12 -3.50 1.67
N ASP A 14 -8.30 -2.89 1.58
CA ASP A 14 -9.34 -3.33 0.68
C ASP A 14 -8.90 -3.18 -0.78
N ALA A 15 -9.18 -4.22 -1.58
CA ALA A 15 -8.80 -4.27 -2.98
C ALA A 15 -9.47 -3.18 -3.82
N ALA A 16 -10.59 -2.59 -3.38
CA ALA A 16 -11.23 -1.45 -4.03
C ALA A 16 -10.33 -0.19 -4.00
N VAL A 17 -9.54 0.02 -2.94
CA VAL A 17 -8.60 1.15 -2.83
C VAL A 17 -7.55 1.05 -3.93
N LEU A 18 -6.94 -0.12 -4.04
CA LEU A 18 -5.94 -0.47 -5.04
C LEU A 18 -6.57 -0.46 -6.44
N SER A 19 -7.80 -0.92 -6.57
CA SER A 19 -8.56 -0.92 -7.82
C SER A 19 -8.71 0.48 -8.40
N VAL A 20 -9.15 1.45 -7.58
CA VAL A 20 -9.27 2.85 -7.99
C VAL A 20 -7.91 3.47 -8.30
N ALA A 21 -6.89 3.17 -7.49
CA ALA A 21 -5.54 3.72 -7.68
C ALA A 21 -4.83 3.20 -8.94
N PHE A 22 -4.94 1.90 -9.22
CA PHE A 22 -4.30 1.26 -10.36
C PHE A 22 -5.19 1.24 -11.62
N GLY A 23 -6.48 1.53 -11.49
CA GLY A 23 -7.46 1.43 -12.56
C GLY A 23 -7.73 -0.02 -12.99
N ARG A 24 -7.67 -0.96 -12.04
CA ARG A 24 -7.86 -2.40 -12.29
C ARG A 24 -8.99 -2.94 -11.43
N PRO A 25 -9.76 -3.94 -11.87
CA PRO A 25 -10.84 -4.47 -11.06
C PRO A 25 -10.31 -5.11 -9.77
N ALA A 26 -11.08 -4.98 -8.69
CA ALA A 26 -10.70 -5.52 -7.38
C ALA A 26 -10.40 -7.04 -7.41
N ALA A 27 -11.08 -7.80 -8.28
CA ALA A 27 -10.79 -9.22 -8.51
C ALA A 27 -9.36 -9.46 -9.00
N GLU A 28 -8.86 -8.65 -9.94
CA GLU A 28 -7.48 -8.74 -10.44
C GLU A 28 -6.47 -8.29 -9.38
N ILE A 29 -6.79 -7.27 -8.60
CA ILE A 29 -5.96 -6.86 -7.46
C ILE A 29 -5.81 -8.03 -6.48
N ARG A 30 -6.92 -8.65 -6.06
CA ARG A 30 -6.89 -9.78 -5.12
C ARG A 30 -6.10 -10.95 -5.69
N ALA A 31 -6.34 -11.32 -6.94
CA ALA A 31 -5.58 -12.37 -7.62
C ALA A 31 -4.08 -12.05 -7.66
N SER A 32 -3.71 -10.80 -7.97
CA SER A 32 -2.31 -10.37 -8.02
C SER A 32 -1.65 -10.30 -6.65
N MET A 33 -2.39 -9.99 -5.58
CA MET A 33 -1.90 -10.06 -4.20
C MET A 33 -1.71 -11.52 -3.76
N GLN A 34 -2.64 -12.39 -4.11
CA GLN A 34 -2.58 -13.84 -3.82
C GLN A 34 -1.45 -14.53 -4.60
N ASP A 35 -1.18 -14.08 -5.83
CA ASP A 35 -0.08 -14.52 -6.70
C ASP A 35 1.29 -13.91 -6.29
N GLY A 36 1.32 -12.99 -5.33
CA GLY A 36 2.55 -12.28 -4.93
C GLY A 36 3.08 -11.29 -5.98
N ARG A 37 2.28 -10.95 -6.98
CA ARG A 37 2.60 -10.03 -8.09
C ARG A 37 2.49 -8.56 -7.68
N ILE A 38 1.57 -8.27 -6.75
CA ILE A 38 1.54 -7.00 -6.01
C ILE A 38 2.29 -7.22 -4.71
N THR A 39 3.37 -6.45 -4.50
CA THR A 39 4.10 -6.46 -3.24
C THR A 39 3.72 -5.25 -2.40
N SER A 40 3.64 -5.41 -1.09
CA SER A 40 3.29 -4.34 -0.15
C SER A 40 4.39 -4.15 0.88
N ARG A 41 4.71 -2.89 1.17
CA ARG A 41 5.63 -2.50 2.23
C ARG A 41 4.87 -1.67 3.25
N CYS A 42 4.83 -2.14 4.49
CA CYS A 42 4.32 -1.38 5.63
C CYS A 42 5.49 -0.78 6.41
N GLU A 43 5.42 0.51 6.67
CA GLU A 43 6.33 1.22 7.55
C GLU A 43 5.51 1.82 8.69
N LYS A 44 5.90 1.48 9.92
CA LYS A 44 5.31 2.04 11.14
C LYS A 44 6.07 3.28 11.55
N GLY A 45 5.36 4.41 11.64
CA GLY A 45 5.87 5.62 12.27
C GLY A 45 6.15 5.38 13.75
N HIS A 46 7.24 5.95 14.24
CA HIS A 46 7.68 5.88 15.63
C HIS A 46 8.07 7.27 16.11
N GLY A 47 8.02 7.50 17.43
CA GLY A 47 8.32 8.81 18.01
C GLY A 47 7.22 9.83 17.71
N GLU A 48 7.58 10.91 17.04
CA GLU A 48 6.65 12.01 16.69
C GLU A 48 5.58 11.59 15.66
N ASP A 49 5.88 10.56 14.86
CA ASP A 49 4.95 9.93 13.90
C ASP A 49 4.29 8.66 14.45
N ALA A 50 4.35 8.42 15.78
CA ALA A 50 3.68 7.29 16.39
C ALA A 50 2.16 7.37 16.13
N GLY A 51 1.59 6.33 15.52
CA GLY A 51 0.18 6.27 15.10
C GLY A 51 -0.04 6.52 13.61
N LEU A 52 1.01 6.85 12.85
CA LEU A 52 0.96 6.91 11.39
C LEU A 52 1.61 5.68 10.78
N TRP A 53 0.95 5.09 9.79
CA TRP A 53 1.52 4.02 8.98
C TRP A 53 1.53 4.39 7.52
N ARG A 54 2.60 3.94 6.86
CA ARG A 54 2.82 4.16 5.45
C ARG A 54 2.84 2.82 4.74
N LEU A 55 1.83 2.61 3.92
CA LEU A 55 1.64 1.40 3.12
C LEU A 55 2.02 1.74 1.68
N THR A 56 3.02 1.07 1.14
CA THR A 56 3.47 1.26 -0.24
C THR A 56 3.30 -0.03 -1.02
N PHE A 57 2.42 -0.03 -2.01
CA PHE A 57 2.15 -1.15 -2.90
C PHE A 57 2.89 -0.97 -4.21
N TYR A 58 3.64 -1.97 -4.65
CA TYR A 58 4.38 -1.98 -5.90
C TYR A 58 3.76 -2.99 -6.86
N HIS A 59 3.48 -2.53 -8.07
CA HIS A 59 2.90 -3.35 -9.13
C HIS A 59 3.35 -2.86 -10.50
N ALA A 60 4.00 -3.72 -11.30
CA ALA A 60 4.34 -3.47 -12.70
C ALA A 60 5.01 -2.09 -12.98
N GLY A 61 5.93 -1.65 -12.12
CA GLY A 61 6.61 -0.34 -12.25
C GLY A 61 5.80 0.87 -11.74
N ARG A 62 4.68 0.64 -11.05
CA ARG A 62 3.90 1.68 -10.36
C ARG A 62 3.91 1.43 -8.86
N ALA A 63 3.98 2.50 -8.08
CA ALA A 63 3.83 2.46 -6.64
C ALA A 63 2.60 3.25 -6.22
N LEU A 64 1.81 2.68 -5.32
CA LEU A 64 0.76 3.36 -4.57
C LEU A 64 1.21 3.51 -3.13
N ARG A 65 1.33 4.74 -2.65
CA ARG A 65 1.59 5.06 -1.25
C ARG A 65 0.31 5.51 -0.59
N LEU A 66 -0.04 4.87 0.51
CA LEU A 66 -1.14 5.21 1.40
C LEU A 66 -0.55 5.58 2.76
N THR A 67 -1.01 6.70 3.32
CA THR A 67 -0.78 7.08 4.70
C THR A 67 -2.05 6.82 5.45
N VAL A 68 -1.99 5.97 6.46
CA VAL A 68 -3.12 5.59 7.31
C VAL A 68 -2.83 5.93 8.77
N ASN A 69 -3.85 6.27 9.54
CA ASN A 69 -3.74 6.48 10.99
C ASN A 69 -4.01 5.17 11.76
N GLU A 70 -3.95 5.27 13.10
CA GLU A 70 -4.23 4.17 14.02
C GLU A 70 -5.58 3.48 13.85
N ASP A 71 -6.57 4.25 13.44
CA ASP A 71 -7.96 3.84 13.20
C ASP A 71 -8.16 3.15 11.84
N GLY A 72 -7.12 3.08 10.99
CA GLY A 72 -7.22 2.56 9.62
C GLY A 72 -7.86 3.53 8.63
N GLU A 73 -7.94 4.82 8.97
CA GLU A 73 -8.37 5.86 8.05
C GLU A 73 -7.23 6.28 7.11
N ILE A 74 -7.54 6.36 5.81
CA ILE A 74 -6.58 6.81 4.81
C ILE A 74 -6.53 8.34 4.83
N LEU A 75 -5.50 8.88 5.47
CA LEU A 75 -5.21 10.32 5.50
C LEU A 75 -4.72 10.83 4.14
N LYS A 76 -3.93 10.01 3.43
CA LYS A 76 -3.35 10.41 2.15
C LYS A 76 -3.14 9.22 1.23
N ARG A 77 -3.38 9.42 -0.06
CA ARG A 77 -3.05 8.47 -1.12
C ARG A 77 -2.29 9.15 -2.25
N SER A 78 -1.27 8.51 -2.77
CA SER A 78 -0.46 9.03 -3.87
C SER A 78 0.07 7.90 -4.72
N THR A 79 -0.16 7.96 -6.03
CA THR A 79 0.41 7.04 -7.00
C THR A 79 1.55 7.69 -7.75
N PHE A 80 2.62 6.96 -7.98
CA PHE A 80 3.75 7.44 -8.76
C PHE A 80 4.37 6.28 -9.55
N ASN A 81 5.01 6.63 -10.66
CA ASN A 81 5.74 5.66 -11.45
C ASN A 81 7.08 5.39 -10.78
N VAL A 82 7.34 4.14 -10.42
CA VAL A 82 8.65 3.70 -9.94
C VAL A 82 9.42 3.31 -11.20
N SER A 83 10.16 4.26 -11.75
CA SER A 83 11.19 3.88 -12.71
C SER A 83 12.13 2.90 -12.01
N ALA A 84 12.39 1.76 -12.64
CA ALA A 84 13.43 0.85 -12.21
C ALA A 84 14.80 1.51 -12.46
N ALA A 85 15.09 2.60 -11.75
CA ALA A 85 16.35 3.30 -11.75
C ALA A 85 16.87 3.24 -10.32
N ARG A 86 17.46 2.08 -9.98
CA ARG A 86 18.67 1.89 -9.16
C ARG A 86 18.83 0.41 -8.85
N SER A 87 19.30 -0.33 -9.85
CA SER A 87 20.43 -1.22 -9.59
C SER A 87 21.60 -0.30 -9.23
N SER A 88 22.06 -0.33 -7.98
CA SER A 88 23.46 -0.13 -7.58
C SER A 88 23.55 -0.13 -6.06
N ILE A 89 23.96 -1.26 -5.50
CA ILE A 89 24.84 -1.31 -4.33
C ILE A 89 25.88 -2.38 -4.67
N PRO A 90 27.12 -2.04 -5.04
CA PRO A 90 28.25 -2.90 -4.75
C PRO A 90 28.52 -2.93 -3.24
#